data_AF-A0A8J6ILH2-F1
#
_entry.id   AF-A0A8J6ILH2-F1
#
_cell.length_a   1.000
_cell.length_b   1.000
_cell.length_c   1.000
_cell.angle_alpha   90.00
_cell.angle_beta   90.00
_cell.angle_gamma   90.00
#
_symmetry.space_group_name_H-M   'P 1'
#
loop_
_entity.id
_entity.type
_entity.pdbx_description
1 polymer ?
#
loop_
_entity_poly.entity_id
_entity_poly.type
_entity_poly.pdbx_seq_one_letter_code
_entity_poly.pdbx_strand_id
1 'polypeptide(L)'
;MADKQYIYQVARIRSKEMELLTGQNIQQLLASDSYDSCLRVLSDRGWDVSSGDADTILAIQRQNTWALMEELVEDISVFDVFLYQNDFHNLKAAIKQVCTQEHFQDIYIPDGTVEPQRIEQAVSQRDFGALPPRMQKAAQEAFTALLRTGDGQLCDVIIDSACLAAILQAGRDSGDALILAYAELTVAAADIKTAVRCQRTGKELDFLKRALVPCDSLDVAQLAAAAADSEEAIYSYLERTAYAPGVEALRQSSAAFERWCDDLMMQRIRPQLHNAFTIGPLAAYILARENEEKTVRIILSGKKNHLDESAVAERVRDMYV
;
A
#
# COMPACT_ATOMS: atom_id res chain seq x y z
N MET A 1 32.18 -2.67 -6.51
CA MET A 1 30.99 -2.89 -7.34
C MET A 1 30.76 -1.58 -8.05
N ALA A 2 30.80 -1.55 -9.39
CA ALA A 2 30.53 -0.30 -10.10
C ALA A 2 29.12 0.15 -9.69
N ASP A 3 28.98 1.37 -9.16
CA ASP A 3 27.67 2.00 -8.99
C ASP A 3 26.94 1.85 -10.33
N LYS A 4 25.88 1.05 -10.38
CA LYS A 4 25.01 0.98 -11.56
C LYS A 4 24.48 2.40 -11.76
N GLN A 5 25.04 3.11 -12.72
CA GLN A 5 24.61 4.48 -13.00
C GLN A 5 23.28 4.41 -13.74
N TYR A 6 22.19 4.78 -13.05
CA TYR A 6 20.83 4.76 -13.59
C TYR A 6 20.53 5.92 -14.56
N ILE A 7 21.54 6.52 -15.18
CA ILE A 7 21.42 7.80 -15.90
C ILE A 7 20.40 7.69 -17.05
N TYR A 8 20.47 6.62 -17.85
CA TYR A 8 19.52 6.40 -18.95
C TYR A 8 18.10 6.18 -18.42
N GLN A 9 17.96 5.34 -17.39
CA GLN A 9 16.68 5.04 -16.78
C GLN A 9 16.03 6.29 -16.20
N VAL A 10 16.79 7.08 -15.44
CA VAL A 10 16.30 8.32 -14.85
C VAL A 10 15.93 9.33 -15.94
N ALA A 11 16.71 9.47 -17.01
CA ALA A 11 16.34 10.33 -18.13
C ALA A 11 15.00 9.92 -18.77
N ARG A 12 14.75 8.61 -18.89
CA ARG A 12 13.47 8.09 -19.38
C ARG A 12 12.32 8.33 -18.39
N ILE A 13 12.56 8.16 -17.08
CA ILE A 13 11.61 8.53 -16.03
C ILE A 13 11.27 10.02 -16.08
N ARG A 14 12.24 10.92 -16.29
CA ARG A 14 11.95 12.37 -16.41
C ARG A 14 10.97 12.69 -17.51
N SER A 15 11.11 12.06 -18.67
CA SER A 15 10.14 12.23 -19.75
C SER A 15 8.75 11.72 -19.34
N LYS A 16 8.69 10.65 -18.56
CA LYS A 16 7.45 10.03 -18.09
C LYS A 16 6.80 10.75 -16.90
N GLU A 17 7.57 11.48 -16.10
CA GLU A 17 7.06 12.35 -15.04
C GLU A 17 6.22 13.52 -15.61
N MET A 18 6.47 13.94 -16.86
CA MET A 18 5.63 14.94 -17.54
C MET A 18 4.21 14.44 -17.85
N GLU A 19 4.00 13.12 -17.83
CA GLU A 19 2.69 12.47 -18.04
C GLU A 19 1.97 12.20 -16.71
N LEU A 20 2.55 12.60 -15.57
CA LEU A 20 1.88 12.51 -14.27
C LEU A 20 0.84 13.64 -14.12
N LEU A 21 -0.24 13.31 -13.42
CA LEU A 21 -1.27 14.22 -12.97
C LEU A 21 -0.69 15.19 -11.93
N THR A 22 -0.82 16.46 -12.24
CA THR A 22 -0.49 17.55 -11.32
C THR A 22 -1.66 17.85 -10.39
N GLY A 23 -1.42 18.61 -9.31
CA GLY A 23 -2.50 19.12 -8.46
C GLY A 23 -3.60 19.86 -9.24
N GLN A 24 -3.24 20.59 -10.32
CA GLN A 24 -4.22 21.25 -11.19
C GLN A 24 -5.12 20.24 -11.93
N ASN A 25 -4.56 19.11 -12.36
CA ASN A 25 -5.34 18.07 -13.05
C ASN A 25 -6.33 17.42 -12.10
N ILE A 26 -5.93 17.21 -10.85
CA ILE A 26 -6.80 16.71 -9.80
C ILE A 26 -7.95 17.69 -9.51
N GLN A 27 -7.67 18.99 -9.42
CA GLN A 27 -8.72 20.01 -9.29
C GLN A 27 -9.69 20.02 -10.48
N GLN A 28 -9.19 19.83 -11.70
CA GLN A 28 -10.02 19.72 -12.90
C GLN A 28 -10.91 18.46 -12.87
N LEU A 29 -10.39 17.33 -12.37
CA LEU A 29 -11.16 16.10 -12.19
C LEU A 29 -12.26 16.27 -11.12
N LEU A 30 -11.95 16.94 -10.01
CA LEU A 30 -12.93 17.25 -8.96
C LEU A 30 -14.05 18.17 -9.47
N ALA A 31 -13.69 19.23 -10.20
CA ALA A 31 -14.64 20.20 -10.76
C ALA A 31 -15.43 19.67 -11.97
N SER A 32 -15.17 18.44 -12.43
CA SER A 32 -15.89 17.84 -13.56
C SER A 32 -17.33 17.50 -13.18
N ASP A 33 -18.29 17.90 -14.02
CA ASP A 33 -19.73 17.76 -13.74
C ASP A 33 -20.23 16.30 -13.78
N SER A 34 -19.47 15.38 -14.39
CA SER A 34 -19.87 13.98 -14.56
C SER A 34 -18.68 13.03 -14.65
N TYR A 35 -18.98 11.75 -14.45
CA TYR A 35 -18.03 10.66 -14.66
C TYR A 35 -17.42 10.69 -16.07
N ASP A 36 -18.23 10.86 -17.11
CA ASP A 36 -17.75 10.96 -18.51
C ASP A 36 -16.88 12.20 -18.75
N SER A 37 -17.12 13.30 -18.02
CA SER A 37 -16.24 14.46 -18.05
C SER A 37 -14.88 14.15 -17.43
N CYS A 38 -14.83 13.40 -16.32
CA CYS A 38 -13.57 12.94 -15.74
C CYS A 38 -12.81 12.04 -16.73
N LEU A 39 -13.49 11.10 -17.41
CA LEU A 39 -12.85 10.24 -18.40
C LEU A 39 -12.22 11.03 -19.54
N ARG A 40 -12.86 12.10 -20.02
CA ARG A 40 -12.27 12.99 -21.03
C ARG A 40 -10.99 13.66 -20.51
N VAL A 41 -11.00 14.18 -19.29
CA VAL A 41 -9.81 14.78 -18.66
C VAL A 41 -8.67 13.76 -18.54
N LEU A 42 -8.96 12.52 -18.15
CA LEU A 42 -7.98 11.44 -18.07
C LEU A 42 -7.44 11.08 -19.46
N SER A 43 -8.31 10.99 -20.47
CA SER A 43 -7.92 10.72 -21.87
C SER A 43 -6.97 11.80 -22.40
N ASP A 44 -7.24 13.07 -22.12
CA ASP A 44 -6.38 14.20 -22.52
C ASP A 44 -5.00 14.13 -21.84
N ARG A 45 -4.90 13.41 -20.72
CA ARG A 45 -3.65 13.14 -19.99
C ARG A 45 -3.01 11.80 -20.37
N GLY A 46 -3.50 11.14 -21.41
CA GLY A 46 -2.91 9.93 -21.96
C GLY A 46 -3.33 8.63 -21.28
N TRP A 47 -4.35 8.65 -20.42
CA TRP A 47 -4.91 7.43 -19.84
C TRP A 47 -5.82 6.73 -20.86
N ASP A 48 -5.74 5.40 -20.95
CA ASP A 48 -6.65 4.62 -21.77
C ASP A 48 -8.00 4.50 -21.06
N VAL A 49 -9.00 5.25 -21.56
CA VAL A 49 -10.38 5.25 -21.04
C VAL A 49 -11.36 4.51 -21.94
N SER A 50 -10.87 3.75 -22.92
CA SER A 50 -11.69 3.13 -23.96
C SER A 50 -12.76 2.15 -23.42
N SER A 51 -12.48 1.50 -22.29
CA SER A 51 -13.42 0.60 -21.62
C SER A 51 -14.57 1.34 -20.93
N GLY A 52 -14.36 2.60 -20.53
CA GLY A 52 -15.26 3.38 -19.66
C GLY A 52 -15.34 2.88 -18.20
N ASP A 53 -14.74 1.73 -17.90
CA ASP A 53 -14.79 1.11 -16.57
C ASP A 53 -13.57 1.49 -15.73
N ALA A 54 -13.81 2.07 -14.55
CA ALA A 54 -12.75 2.61 -13.71
C ALA A 54 -11.70 1.55 -13.33
N ASP A 55 -12.12 0.33 -12.98
CA ASP A 55 -11.18 -0.70 -12.53
C ASP A 55 -10.29 -1.16 -13.68
N THR A 56 -10.85 -1.30 -14.88
CA THR A 56 -10.10 -1.61 -16.11
C THR A 56 -9.10 -0.50 -16.45
N ILE A 57 -9.51 0.78 -16.36
CA ILE A 57 -8.66 1.94 -16.65
C ILE A 57 -7.47 1.98 -15.70
N LEU A 58 -7.72 1.79 -14.39
CA LEU A 58 -6.66 1.76 -13.37
C LEU A 58 -5.73 0.57 -13.57
N ALA A 59 -6.25 -0.60 -13.94
CA ALA A 59 -5.44 -1.78 -14.22
C ALA A 59 -4.52 -1.59 -15.42
N ILE A 60 -4.99 -0.98 -16.51
CA ILE A 60 -4.15 -0.64 -17.67
C ILE A 60 -3.03 0.33 -17.26
N GLN A 61 -3.35 1.35 -16.45
CA GLN A 61 -2.35 2.31 -15.99
C GLN A 61 -1.26 1.65 -15.13
N ARG A 62 -1.66 0.73 -14.25
CA ARG A 62 -0.75 -0.09 -13.45
C ARG A 62 0.14 -0.96 -14.33
N GLN A 63 -0.45 -1.68 -15.27
CA GLN A 63 0.27 -2.55 -16.20
C GLN A 63 1.31 -1.76 -17.01
N ASN A 64 0.95 -0.57 -17.51
CA ASN A 64 1.87 0.32 -18.22
C ASN A 64 3.04 0.77 -17.34
N THR A 65 2.78 1.03 -16.06
CA THR A 65 3.81 1.42 -15.09
C THR A 65 4.82 0.29 -14.88
N TRP A 66 4.35 -0.93 -14.64
CA TRP A 66 5.22 -2.09 -14.42
C TRP A 66 5.95 -2.54 -15.69
N ALA A 67 5.29 -2.52 -16.85
CA ALA A 67 5.94 -2.79 -18.13
C ALA A 67 7.08 -1.80 -18.43
N LEU A 68 6.91 -0.53 -18.06
CA LEU A 68 7.98 0.46 -18.14
C LEU A 68 9.14 0.09 -17.20
N MET A 69 8.85 -0.31 -15.96
CA MET A 69 9.91 -0.71 -15.03
C MET A 69 10.69 -1.93 -15.57
N GLU A 70 10.00 -2.94 -16.09
CA GLU A 70 10.60 -4.14 -16.71
C GLU A 70 11.50 -3.78 -17.91
N GLU A 71 11.15 -2.74 -18.66
CA GLU A 71 12.01 -2.24 -19.74
C GLU A 71 13.27 -1.53 -19.21
N LEU A 72 13.17 -0.83 -18.07
CA LEU A 72 14.23 0.04 -17.57
C LEU A 72 15.27 -0.68 -16.72
N VAL A 73 14.89 -1.73 -15.98
CA VAL A 73 15.79 -2.43 -15.06
C VAL A 73 16.04 -3.88 -15.50
N GLU A 74 17.27 -4.35 -15.31
CA GLU A 74 17.64 -5.75 -15.59
C GLU A 74 16.97 -6.74 -14.62
N ASP A 75 16.78 -6.29 -13.38
CA ASP A 75 16.20 -7.07 -12.29
C ASP A 75 15.07 -6.26 -11.68
N ILE A 76 13.84 -6.66 -11.98
CA ILE A 76 12.62 -6.01 -11.49
C ILE A 76 12.39 -6.26 -10.00
N SER A 77 13.00 -7.31 -9.43
CA SER A 77 12.77 -7.72 -8.05
C SER A 77 13.23 -6.69 -7.01
N VAL A 78 14.04 -5.72 -7.44
CA VAL A 78 14.39 -4.52 -6.67
C VAL A 78 13.18 -3.69 -6.23
N PHE A 79 12.02 -3.87 -6.88
CA PHE A 79 10.76 -3.20 -6.57
C PHE A 79 9.70 -4.11 -5.94
N ASP A 80 10.01 -5.39 -5.68
CA ASP A 80 9.08 -6.40 -5.14
C ASP A 80 8.41 -5.96 -3.83
N VAL A 81 9.11 -5.15 -3.03
CA VAL A 81 8.62 -4.59 -1.75
C VAL A 81 7.28 -3.85 -1.89
N PHE A 82 7.02 -3.21 -3.04
CA PHE A 82 5.76 -2.50 -3.30
C PHE A 82 4.59 -3.47 -3.57
N LEU A 83 4.88 -4.71 -3.95
CA LEU A 83 3.90 -5.72 -4.35
C LEU A 83 3.57 -6.72 -3.25
N TYR A 84 4.34 -6.75 -2.15
CA TYR A 84 4.15 -7.73 -1.08
C TYR A 84 2.76 -7.68 -0.44
N GLN A 85 2.12 -6.52 -0.37
CA GLN A 85 0.75 -6.43 0.16
C GLN A 85 -0.24 -7.25 -0.66
N ASN A 86 -0.10 -7.28 -2.00
CA ASN A 86 -0.95 -8.07 -2.89
C ASN A 86 -0.74 -9.57 -2.62
N ASP A 87 0.52 -10.01 -2.51
CA ASP A 87 0.83 -11.41 -2.24
C ASP A 87 0.23 -11.91 -0.92
N PHE A 88 0.40 -11.14 0.16
CA PHE A 88 -0.11 -11.52 1.48
C PHE A 88 -1.64 -11.41 1.58
N HIS A 89 -2.25 -10.47 0.83
CA HIS A 89 -3.71 -10.45 0.65
C HIS A 89 -4.19 -11.74 -0.03
N ASN A 90 -3.53 -12.15 -1.11
CA ASN A 90 -3.86 -13.38 -1.85
C ASN A 90 -3.67 -14.63 -0.98
N LEU A 91 -2.61 -14.67 -0.16
CA LEU A 91 -2.41 -15.74 0.82
C LEU A 91 -3.55 -15.81 1.83
N LYS A 92 -3.96 -14.67 2.39
CA LYS A 92 -5.08 -14.58 3.31
C LYS A 92 -6.40 -15.03 2.67
N ALA A 93 -6.66 -14.60 1.44
CA ALA A 93 -7.83 -15.02 0.67
C ALA A 93 -7.83 -16.54 0.45
N ALA A 94 -6.73 -17.11 -0.05
CA ALA A 94 -6.60 -18.54 -0.30
C ALA A 94 -6.80 -19.38 0.96
N ILE A 95 -6.19 -18.99 2.08
CA ILE A 95 -6.36 -19.70 3.36
C ILE A 95 -7.82 -19.66 3.82
N LYS A 96 -8.48 -18.50 3.73
CA LYS A 96 -9.89 -18.38 4.09
C LYS A 96 -10.76 -19.27 3.21
N GLN A 97 -10.62 -19.21 1.89
CA GLN A 97 -11.40 -20.04 0.96
C GLN A 97 -11.24 -21.54 1.24
N VAL A 98 -10.01 -22.01 1.43
CA VAL A 98 -9.75 -23.43 1.69
C VAL A 98 -10.26 -23.87 3.06
N CYS A 99 -10.14 -23.04 4.10
CA CYS A 99 -10.61 -23.37 5.45
C CYS A 99 -12.13 -23.26 5.62
N THR A 100 -12.79 -22.28 4.97
CA THR A 100 -14.25 -22.10 5.07
C THR A 100 -15.02 -22.87 4.01
N GLN A 101 -14.34 -23.42 2.99
CA GLN A 101 -14.95 -24.06 1.82
C GLN A 101 -15.87 -23.12 1.02
N GLU A 102 -15.61 -21.81 1.10
CA GLU A 102 -16.34 -20.79 0.36
C GLU A 102 -15.48 -20.30 -0.80
N HIS A 103 -16.07 -20.25 -1.99
CA HIS A 103 -15.43 -19.68 -3.17
C HIS A 103 -15.99 -18.29 -3.42
N PHE A 104 -15.08 -17.31 -3.48
CA PHE A 104 -15.37 -15.92 -3.80
C PHE A 104 -14.74 -15.60 -5.15
N GLN A 105 -15.56 -15.11 -6.07
CA GLN A 105 -15.06 -14.56 -7.33
C GLN A 105 -14.31 -13.26 -7.05
N ASP A 106 -13.26 -12.99 -7.85
CA ASP A 106 -12.53 -11.72 -7.86
C ASP A 106 -11.92 -11.28 -6.52
N ILE A 107 -11.60 -12.24 -5.63
CA ILE A 107 -10.97 -11.94 -4.32
C ILE A 107 -9.46 -11.72 -4.41
N TYR A 108 -8.83 -12.28 -5.46
CA TYR A 108 -7.40 -12.22 -5.67
C TYR A 108 -7.01 -10.92 -6.36
N ILE A 109 -5.98 -10.27 -5.85
CA ILE A 109 -5.40 -9.07 -6.42
C ILE A 109 -4.30 -9.51 -7.40
N PRO A 110 -4.34 -9.06 -8.67
CA PRO A 110 -3.26 -9.32 -9.64
C PRO A 110 -1.99 -8.52 -9.26
N ASP A 111 -0.94 -8.64 -10.07
CA ASP A 111 0.30 -7.85 -9.91
C ASP A 111 0.96 -8.03 -8.53
N GLY A 112 1.06 -9.30 -8.10
CA GLY A 112 1.95 -9.71 -7.02
C GLY A 112 3.29 -10.19 -7.56
N THR A 113 4.20 -10.56 -6.66
CA THR A 113 5.44 -11.26 -7.06
C THR A 113 5.21 -12.77 -7.22
N VAL A 114 4.04 -13.26 -6.78
CA VAL A 114 3.60 -14.64 -6.94
C VAL A 114 2.23 -14.67 -7.60
N GLU A 115 2.08 -15.48 -8.64
CA GLU A 115 0.79 -15.73 -9.28
C GLU A 115 -0.24 -16.23 -8.24
N PRO A 116 -1.45 -15.63 -8.17
CA PRO A 116 -2.48 -16.05 -7.20
C PRO A 116 -2.79 -17.55 -7.23
N GLN A 117 -2.79 -18.14 -8.43
CA GLN A 117 -3.06 -19.57 -8.64
C GLN A 117 -1.99 -20.46 -7.97
N ARG A 118 -0.73 -20.01 -7.91
CA ARG A 118 0.33 -20.74 -7.20
C ARG A 118 0.12 -20.69 -5.69
N ILE A 119 -0.31 -19.54 -5.17
CA ILE A 119 -0.65 -19.37 -3.75
C ILE A 119 -1.83 -20.29 -3.41
N GLU A 120 -2.91 -20.24 -4.19
CA GLU A 120 -4.09 -21.08 -4.01
C GLU A 120 -3.74 -22.58 -4.05
N GLN A 121 -2.93 -23.00 -5.02
CA GLN A 121 -2.49 -24.39 -5.14
C GLN A 121 -1.68 -24.82 -3.91
N ALA A 122 -0.69 -24.03 -3.49
CA ALA A 122 0.14 -24.32 -2.33
C ALA A 122 -0.69 -24.46 -1.05
N VAL A 123 -1.66 -23.56 -0.82
CA VAL A 123 -2.56 -23.62 0.34
C VAL A 123 -3.50 -24.82 0.27
N SER A 124 -4.11 -25.08 -0.89
CA SER A 124 -5.05 -26.19 -1.09
C SER A 124 -4.38 -27.55 -0.89
N GLN A 125 -3.15 -27.71 -1.39
CA GLN A 125 -2.34 -28.91 -1.24
C GLN A 125 -1.62 -28.98 0.11
N ARG A 126 -1.69 -27.91 0.93
CA ARG A 126 -0.94 -27.72 2.18
C ARG A 126 0.57 -27.85 1.98
N ASP A 127 1.04 -27.55 0.78
CA ASP A 127 2.46 -27.49 0.41
C ASP A 127 2.98 -26.06 0.60
N PHE A 128 3.06 -25.63 1.86
CA PHE A 128 3.55 -24.29 2.20
C PHE A 128 5.03 -24.09 1.81
N GLY A 129 5.78 -25.16 1.57
CA GLY A 129 7.16 -25.09 1.09
C GLY A 129 7.29 -24.56 -0.35
N ALA A 130 6.22 -24.64 -1.14
CA ALA A 130 6.14 -24.08 -2.48
C ALA A 130 5.96 -22.55 -2.50
N LEU A 131 5.60 -21.93 -1.36
CA LEU A 131 5.50 -20.47 -1.23
C LEU A 131 6.89 -19.83 -1.05
N PRO A 132 7.06 -18.54 -1.37
CA PRO A 132 8.29 -17.83 -1.04
C PRO A 132 8.61 -17.89 0.46
N PRO A 133 9.91 -17.92 0.86
CA PRO A 133 10.33 -18.07 2.25
C PRO A 133 9.63 -17.13 3.24
N ARG A 134 9.37 -15.88 2.83
CA ARG A 134 8.68 -14.85 3.64
C ARG A 134 7.24 -15.21 4.04
N MET A 135 6.59 -16.13 3.32
CA MET A 135 5.19 -16.52 3.54
C MET A 135 5.03 -17.87 4.24
N GLN A 136 6.00 -18.80 4.09
CA GLN A 136 5.79 -20.21 4.43
C GLN A 136 5.32 -20.43 5.88
N LYS A 137 6.04 -19.82 6.84
CA LYS A 137 5.72 -19.93 8.27
C LYS A 137 4.35 -19.33 8.59
N ALA A 138 4.10 -18.11 8.13
CA ALA A 138 2.84 -17.42 8.38
C ALA A 138 1.65 -18.15 7.74
N ALA A 139 1.83 -18.70 6.53
CA ALA A 139 0.83 -19.51 5.86
C ALA A 139 0.45 -20.75 6.69
N GLN A 140 1.46 -21.50 7.14
CA GLN A 140 1.24 -22.69 7.95
C GLN A 140 0.58 -22.37 9.30
N GLU A 141 1.05 -21.33 10.00
CA GLU A 141 0.50 -20.90 11.29
C GLU A 141 -0.93 -20.39 11.16
N ALA A 142 -1.21 -19.53 10.18
CA ALA A 142 -2.53 -18.96 9.95
C ALA A 142 -3.54 -20.03 9.52
N PHE A 143 -3.14 -20.93 8.60
CA PHE A 143 -3.98 -22.06 8.19
C PHE A 143 -4.31 -22.96 9.38
N THR A 144 -3.31 -23.31 10.19
CA THR A 144 -3.50 -24.16 11.38
C THR A 144 -4.39 -23.49 12.41
N ALA A 145 -4.20 -22.19 12.65
CA ALA A 145 -5.03 -21.40 13.55
C ALA A 145 -6.49 -21.42 13.09
N LEU A 146 -6.74 -21.02 11.84
CA LEU A 146 -8.10 -20.93 11.30
C LEU A 146 -8.79 -22.30 11.29
N LEU A 147 -8.10 -23.36 10.85
CA LEU A 147 -8.68 -24.70 10.77
C LEU A 147 -9.03 -25.28 12.16
N ARG A 148 -8.24 -24.97 13.19
CA ARG A 148 -8.44 -25.56 14.53
C ARG A 148 -9.39 -24.77 15.41
N THR A 149 -9.39 -23.44 15.28
CA THR A 149 -10.14 -22.57 16.20
C THR A 149 -11.33 -21.89 15.52
N GLY A 150 -11.38 -21.83 14.19
CA GLY A 150 -12.34 -21.01 13.45
C GLY A 150 -12.10 -19.49 13.61
N ASP A 151 -11.01 -19.08 14.25
CA ASP A 151 -10.72 -17.68 14.54
C ASP A 151 -10.12 -16.98 13.32
N GLY A 152 -10.99 -16.38 12.50
CA GLY A 152 -10.60 -15.58 11.34
C GLY A 152 -9.76 -14.36 11.69
N GLN A 153 -9.94 -13.77 12.87
CA GLN A 153 -9.17 -12.61 13.28
C GLN A 153 -7.73 -12.98 13.64
N LEU A 154 -7.55 -14.14 14.27
CA LEU A 154 -6.23 -14.70 14.53
C LEU A 154 -5.47 -15.00 13.25
N CYS A 155 -6.15 -15.58 12.25
CA CYS A 155 -5.60 -15.79 10.92
C CYS A 155 -5.13 -14.48 10.30
N ASP A 156 -5.97 -13.44 10.33
CA ASP A 156 -5.65 -12.13 9.78
C ASP A 156 -4.42 -11.51 10.44
N VAL A 157 -4.34 -11.53 11.77
CA VAL A 157 -3.18 -10.99 12.50
C VAL A 157 -1.88 -11.68 12.13
N ILE A 158 -1.87 -13.01 12.01
CA ILE A 158 -0.66 -13.77 11.67
C ILE A 158 -0.14 -13.35 10.28
N ILE A 159 -1.05 -13.25 9.30
CA ILE A 159 -0.68 -12.95 7.92
C ILE A 159 -0.32 -11.47 7.77
N ASP A 160 -1.12 -10.57 8.35
CA ASP A 160 -0.90 -9.12 8.26
C ASP A 160 0.42 -8.72 8.94
N SER A 161 0.74 -9.28 10.11
CA SER A 161 2.02 -9.02 10.79
C SER A 161 3.21 -9.57 10.00
N ALA A 162 3.06 -10.75 9.38
CA ALA A 162 4.10 -11.30 8.53
C ALA A 162 4.32 -10.47 7.25
N CYS A 163 3.26 -9.89 6.69
CA CYS A 163 3.33 -8.95 5.56
C CYS A 163 4.16 -7.72 5.93
N LEU A 164 3.84 -7.07 7.04
CA LEU A 164 4.57 -5.88 7.52
C LEU A 164 6.04 -6.19 7.80
N ALA A 165 6.32 -7.33 8.45
CA ALA A 165 7.70 -7.77 8.70
C ALA A 165 8.47 -8.03 7.39
N ALA A 166 7.83 -8.64 6.39
CA ALA A 166 8.43 -8.89 5.08
C ALA A 166 8.70 -7.59 4.32
N ILE A 167 7.79 -6.62 4.37
CA ILE A 167 7.97 -5.28 3.77
C ILE A 167 9.17 -4.59 4.41
N LEU A 168 9.25 -4.56 5.75
CA LEU A 168 10.36 -3.92 6.45
C LEU A 168 11.70 -4.59 6.17
N GLN A 169 11.72 -5.92 6.16
CA GLN A 169 12.92 -6.68 5.85
C GLN A 169 13.39 -6.41 4.42
N ALA A 170 12.50 -6.42 3.42
CA ALA A 170 12.85 -6.04 2.05
C ALA A 170 13.31 -4.59 1.93
N GLY A 171 12.69 -3.67 2.69
CA GLY A 171 13.16 -2.29 2.82
C GLY A 171 14.61 -2.20 3.27
N ARG A 172 14.98 -2.93 4.32
CA ARG A 172 16.34 -2.99 4.87
C ARG A 172 17.32 -3.66 3.90
N ASP A 173 16.91 -4.76 3.26
CA ASP A 173 17.76 -5.52 2.33
C ASP A 173 18.00 -4.80 1.01
N SER A 174 17.13 -3.85 0.63
CA SER A 174 17.26 -3.06 -0.60
C SER A 174 18.54 -2.22 -0.64
N GLY A 175 19.04 -1.79 0.52
CA GLY A 175 20.15 -0.83 0.62
C GLY A 175 19.85 0.58 0.10
N ASP A 176 18.61 0.87 -0.31
CA ASP A 176 18.17 2.18 -0.79
C ASP A 176 17.36 2.92 0.28
N ALA A 177 17.75 4.16 0.55
CA ALA A 177 17.16 4.95 1.63
C ALA A 177 15.68 5.30 1.39
N LEU A 178 15.24 5.46 0.14
CA LEU A 178 13.84 5.75 -0.17
C LEU A 178 12.99 4.50 -0.01
N ILE A 179 13.47 3.35 -0.49
CA ILE A 179 12.76 2.07 -0.33
C ILE A 179 12.64 1.70 1.15
N LEU A 180 13.70 1.88 1.95
CA LEU A 180 13.63 1.73 3.40
C LEU A 180 12.64 2.72 4.02
N ALA A 181 12.66 4.00 3.61
CA ALA A 181 11.73 5.01 4.13
C ALA A 181 10.26 4.71 3.80
N TYR A 182 9.99 4.11 2.64
CA TYR A 182 8.66 3.57 2.29
C TYR A 182 8.27 2.44 3.23
N ALA A 183 9.15 1.44 3.40
CA ALA A 183 8.85 0.28 4.23
C ALA A 183 8.60 0.66 5.70
N GLU A 184 9.44 1.53 6.26
CA GLU A 184 9.28 2.10 7.60
C GLU A 184 7.95 2.84 7.77
N LEU A 185 7.58 3.70 6.80
CA LEU A 185 6.32 4.42 6.85
C LEU A 185 5.11 3.50 6.72
N THR A 186 5.17 2.50 5.83
CA THR A 186 4.10 1.51 5.64
C THR A 186 3.86 0.70 6.91
N VAL A 187 4.92 0.21 7.57
CA VAL A 187 4.79 -0.54 8.82
C VAL A 187 4.28 0.34 9.94
N ALA A 188 4.87 1.51 10.15
CA ALA A 188 4.45 2.40 11.23
C ALA A 188 3.00 2.88 11.07
N ALA A 189 2.57 3.21 9.85
CA ALA A 189 1.19 3.60 9.58
C ALA A 189 0.21 2.44 9.84
N ALA A 190 0.58 1.21 9.48
CA ALA A 190 -0.22 0.03 9.73
C ALA A 190 -0.31 -0.30 11.23
N ASP A 191 0.79 -0.14 11.98
CA ASP A 191 0.83 -0.33 13.43
C ASP A 191 -0.03 0.70 14.16
N ILE A 192 0.07 1.99 13.79
CA ILE A 192 -0.75 3.06 14.38
C ILE A 192 -2.24 2.78 14.14
N LYS A 193 -2.63 2.45 12.91
CA LYS A 193 -4.03 2.11 12.60
C LYS A 193 -4.48 0.85 13.33
N THR A 194 -3.62 -0.15 13.47
CA THR A 194 -3.90 -1.38 14.21
C THR A 194 -4.09 -1.10 15.70
N ALA A 195 -3.26 -0.26 16.30
CA ALA A 195 -3.37 0.18 17.68
C ALA A 195 -4.72 0.87 17.95
N VAL A 196 -5.10 1.86 17.13
CA VAL A 196 -6.39 2.55 17.22
C VAL A 196 -7.56 1.58 17.05
N ARG A 197 -7.50 0.70 16.04
CA ARG A 197 -8.55 -0.30 15.80
C ARG A 197 -8.69 -1.27 16.97
N CYS A 198 -7.57 -1.73 17.54
CA CYS A 198 -7.56 -2.62 18.70
C CYS A 198 -8.17 -1.94 19.93
N GLN A 199 -7.83 -0.68 20.19
CA GLN A 199 -8.43 0.11 21.27
C GLN A 199 -9.95 0.22 21.10
N ARG A 200 -10.42 0.58 19.89
CA ARG A 200 -11.86 0.73 19.60
C ARG A 200 -12.64 -0.57 19.66
N THR A 201 -11.96 -1.70 19.49
CA THR A 201 -12.57 -3.03 19.55
C THR A 201 -12.30 -3.76 20.87
N GLY A 202 -11.75 -3.07 21.88
CA GLY A 202 -11.52 -3.60 23.21
C GLY A 202 -10.55 -4.79 23.23
N LYS A 203 -9.51 -4.78 22.38
CA LYS A 203 -8.51 -5.85 22.35
C LYS A 203 -7.49 -5.69 23.46
N GLU A 204 -7.19 -6.81 24.09
CA GLU A 204 -6.20 -6.91 25.17
C GLU A 204 -4.77 -6.67 24.68
N LEU A 205 -3.89 -6.28 25.60
CA LEU A 205 -2.48 -6.00 25.32
C LEU A 205 -1.75 -7.15 24.62
N ASP A 206 -2.07 -8.40 24.95
CA ASP A 206 -1.42 -9.56 24.34
C ASP A 206 -1.81 -9.76 22.86
N PHE A 207 -2.99 -9.28 22.45
CA PHE A 207 -3.36 -9.25 21.04
C PHE A 207 -2.53 -8.19 20.30
N LEU A 208 -2.40 -6.99 20.88
CA LEU A 208 -1.59 -5.90 20.34
C LEU A 208 -0.12 -6.33 20.15
N LYS A 209 0.49 -6.97 21.15
CA LYS A 209 1.88 -7.49 21.06
C LYS A 209 2.10 -8.47 19.91
N ARG A 210 1.03 -9.16 19.47
CA ARG A 210 1.09 -10.09 18.34
C ARG A 210 0.81 -9.42 17.00
N ALA A 211 0.10 -8.31 17.00
CA ALA A 211 -0.36 -7.61 15.80
C ALA A 211 0.57 -6.47 15.36
N LEU A 212 1.29 -5.85 16.30
CA LEU A 212 2.23 -4.77 16.00
C LEU A 212 3.60 -5.31 15.61
N VAL A 213 4.25 -4.68 14.64
CA VAL A 213 5.53 -5.11 14.09
C VAL A 213 6.62 -4.07 14.36
N PRO A 214 7.68 -4.41 15.11
CA PRO A 214 8.75 -3.46 15.42
C PRO A 214 9.34 -2.79 14.17
N CYS A 215 9.34 -1.45 14.17
CA CYS A 215 9.97 -0.59 13.18
C CYS A 215 10.83 0.48 13.88
N ASP A 216 11.72 1.14 13.16
CA ASP A 216 12.72 2.01 13.79
C ASP A 216 12.10 3.34 14.29
N SER A 217 10.97 3.74 13.71
CA SER A 217 10.30 5.00 14.01
C SER A 217 9.28 4.94 15.16
N LEU A 218 8.98 3.74 15.69
CA LEU A 218 8.01 3.52 16.78
C LEU A 218 8.51 2.50 17.80
N ASP A 219 8.34 2.82 19.08
CA ASP A 219 8.35 1.82 20.14
C ASP A 219 6.98 1.13 20.21
N VAL A 220 6.88 -0.04 19.59
CA VAL A 220 5.63 -0.81 19.53
C VAL A 220 5.15 -1.30 20.91
N ALA A 221 6.04 -1.42 21.90
CA ALA A 221 5.64 -1.79 23.26
C ALA A 221 4.95 -0.62 23.95
N GLN A 222 5.48 0.60 23.79
CA GLN A 222 4.81 1.82 24.27
C GLN A 222 3.50 2.08 23.52
N LEU A 223 3.47 1.89 22.20
CA LEU A 223 2.24 2.01 21.41
C LEU A 223 1.17 0.99 21.86
N ALA A 224 1.55 -0.26 22.09
CA ALA A 224 0.64 -1.29 22.59
C ALA A 224 0.11 -0.94 23.99
N ALA A 225 0.96 -0.46 24.89
CA ALA A 225 0.56 -0.03 26.22
C ALA A 225 -0.41 1.17 26.17
N ALA A 226 -0.13 2.15 25.31
CA ALA A 226 -1.01 3.29 25.07
C ALA A 226 -2.38 2.85 24.52
N ALA A 227 -2.39 1.94 23.55
CA ALA A 227 -3.62 1.42 22.96
C ALA A 227 -4.47 0.58 23.93
N ALA A 228 -3.83 -0.11 24.88
CA ALA A 228 -4.53 -0.84 25.94
C ALA A 228 -5.13 0.11 27.00
N ASP A 229 -4.65 1.35 27.11
CA ASP A 229 -5.17 2.35 28.04
C ASP A 229 -6.32 3.16 27.44
N SER A 230 -6.03 3.96 26.41
CA SER A 230 -7.03 4.85 25.79
C SER A 230 -6.59 5.39 24.43
N GLU A 231 -7.55 5.86 23.64
CA GLU A 231 -7.24 6.50 22.36
C GLU A 231 -6.42 7.80 22.55
N GLU A 232 -6.69 8.56 23.62
CA GLU A 232 -5.89 9.74 23.99
C GLU A 232 -4.45 9.40 24.39
N ALA A 233 -4.22 8.25 25.01
CA ALA A 233 -2.87 7.77 25.30
C ALA A 233 -2.11 7.46 24.01
N ILE A 234 -2.77 6.91 22.98
CA ILE A 234 -2.17 6.72 21.65
C ILE A 234 -1.74 8.07 21.09
N TYR A 235 -2.62 9.07 21.10
CA TYR A 235 -2.29 10.42 20.61
C TYR A 235 -1.12 11.03 21.35
N SER A 236 -1.14 10.99 22.69
CA SER A 236 -0.08 11.53 23.55
C SER A 236 1.27 10.86 23.29
N TYR A 237 1.27 9.55 23.01
CA TYR A 237 2.46 8.83 22.60
C TYR A 237 2.95 9.32 21.23
N LEU A 238 2.08 9.39 20.23
CA LEU A 238 2.44 9.80 18.87
C LEU A 238 2.93 11.24 18.77
N GLU A 239 2.41 12.15 19.59
CA GLU A 239 2.88 13.55 19.70
C GLU A 239 4.37 13.65 20.08
N ARG A 240 4.97 12.57 20.59
CA ARG A 240 6.40 12.49 20.96
C ARG A 240 7.25 11.74 19.93
N THR A 241 6.67 11.37 18.78
CA THR A 241 7.33 10.61 17.71
C THR A 241 7.41 11.43 16.42
N ALA A 242 7.99 10.86 15.36
CA ALA A 242 7.96 11.44 14.03
C ALA A 242 6.54 11.61 13.44
N TYR A 243 5.52 11.00 14.05
CA TYR A 243 4.13 11.00 13.61
C TYR A 243 3.27 12.07 14.29
N ALA A 244 3.85 12.93 15.13
CA ALA A 244 3.14 14.03 15.78
C ALA A 244 2.28 14.89 14.83
N PRO A 245 2.75 15.25 13.61
CA PRO A 245 1.93 16.04 12.68
C PRO A 245 0.69 15.30 12.14
N GLY A 246 0.65 13.97 12.24
CA GLY A 246 -0.46 13.14 11.79
C GLY A 246 -1.55 12.90 12.84
N VAL A 247 -1.31 13.29 14.10
CA VAL A 247 -2.23 13.02 15.21
C VAL A 247 -3.59 13.70 14.99
N GLU A 248 -3.62 14.92 14.48
CA GLU A 248 -4.88 15.62 14.21
C GLU A 248 -5.69 14.94 13.10
N ALA A 249 -5.02 14.46 12.05
CA ALA A 249 -5.67 13.66 11.02
C ALA A 249 -6.23 12.35 11.58
N LEU A 250 -5.51 11.71 12.51
CA LEU A 250 -5.96 10.49 13.19
C LEU A 250 -7.18 10.72 14.08
N ARG A 251 -7.23 11.84 14.82
CA ARG A 251 -8.41 12.26 15.59
C ARG A 251 -9.65 12.42 14.71
N GLN A 252 -9.49 12.95 13.51
CA GLN A 252 -10.59 13.10 12.55
C GLN A 252 -11.11 11.74 12.09
N SER A 253 -10.25 10.89 11.53
CA SER A 253 -10.60 9.51 11.16
C SER A 253 -9.38 8.70 10.71
N SER A 254 -9.54 7.37 10.66
CA SER A 254 -8.54 6.50 10.02
C SER A 254 -8.29 6.87 8.55
N ALA A 255 -9.32 7.28 7.81
CA ALA A 255 -9.18 7.67 6.41
C ALA A 255 -8.39 8.98 6.24
N ALA A 256 -8.59 9.94 7.14
CA ALA A 256 -7.83 11.18 7.16
C ALA A 256 -6.35 10.92 7.50
N PHE A 257 -6.06 10.02 8.45
CA PHE A 257 -4.70 9.60 8.75
C PHE A 257 -4.03 8.85 7.59
N GLU A 258 -4.77 7.98 6.88
CA GLU A 258 -4.25 7.31 5.67
C GLU A 258 -3.86 8.31 4.60
N ARG A 259 -4.72 9.31 4.34
CA ARG A 259 -4.39 10.41 3.43
C ARG A 259 -3.12 11.12 3.89
N TRP A 260 -3.02 11.49 5.17
CA TRP A 260 -1.82 12.14 5.70
C TRP A 260 -0.55 11.30 5.52
N CYS A 261 -0.62 9.97 5.68
CA CYS A 261 0.51 9.08 5.42
C CYS A 261 0.89 9.04 3.93
N ASP A 262 -0.11 8.95 3.04
CA ASP A 262 0.10 9.00 1.59
C ASP A 262 0.76 10.34 1.19
N ASP A 263 0.28 11.48 1.72
CA ASP A 263 0.84 12.82 1.47
C ASP A 263 2.28 12.95 2.01
N LEU A 264 2.55 12.42 3.21
CA LEU A 264 3.90 12.36 3.75
C LEU A 264 4.83 11.54 2.85
N MET A 265 4.35 10.44 2.26
CA MET A 265 5.13 9.66 1.30
C MET A 265 5.44 10.48 0.05
N MET A 266 4.46 11.22 -0.49
CA MET A 266 4.65 12.12 -1.64
C MET A 266 5.72 13.19 -1.35
N GLN A 267 5.69 13.78 -0.16
CA GLN A 267 6.72 14.73 0.30
C GLN A 267 8.11 14.09 0.38
N ARG A 268 8.20 12.85 0.87
CA ARG A 268 9.48 12.11 0.99
C ARG A 268 10.07 11.70 -0.36
N ILE A 269 9.24 11.38 -1.35
CA ILE A 269 9.74 11.03 -2.68
C ILE A 269 10.06 12.26 -3.54
N ARG A 270 9.43 13.43 -3.29
CA ARG A 270 9.60 14.65 -4.12
C ARG A 270 11.06 15.07 -4.38
N PRO A 271 12.03 14.94 -3.44
CA PRO A 271 13.44 15.20 -3.73
C PRO A 271 14.04 14.35 -4.87
N GLN A 272 13.43 13.20 -5.17
CA GLN A 272 13.83 12.37 -6.30
C GLN A 272 13.59 13.04 -7.65
N LEU A 273 12.86 14.17 -7.75
CA LEU A 273 12.78 15.01 -8.94
C LEU A 273 14.14 15.60 -9.37
N HIS A 274 15.10 15.64 -8.45
CA HIS A 274 16.42 16.23 -8.68
C HIS A 274 17.57 15.22 -8.63
N ASN A 275 17.29 13.96 -8.27
CA ASN A 275 18.29 12.90 -8.24
C ASN A 275 18.48 12.28 -9.64
N ALA A 276 19.71 12.19 -10.13
CA ALA A 276 19.99 11.74 -11.50
C ALA A 276 20.66 10.36 -11.60
N PHE A 277 21.10 9.76 -10.49
CA PHE A 277 22.09 8.69 -10.53
C PHE A 277 21.69 7.40 -9.80
N THR A 278 20.67 7.42 -8.96
CA THR A 278 20.24 6.24 -8.18
C THR A 278 18.95 5.63 -8.73
N ILE A 279 18.53 4.51 -8.15
CA ILE A 279 17.24 3.87 -8.44
C ILE A 279 16.04 4.65 -7.89
N GLY A 280 16.28 5.60 -6.97
CA GLY A 280 15.27 6.37 -6.27
C GLY A 280 14.21 7.05 -7.16
N PRO A 281 14.54 7.66 -8.31
CA PRO A 281 13.55 8.22 -9.22
C PRO A 281 12.58 7.19 -9.81
N LEU A 282 13.04 5.95 -10.07
CA LEU A 282 12.16 4.89 -10.57
C LEU A 282 11.18 4.45 -9.46
N ALA A 283 11.69 4.24 -8.24
CA ALA A 283 10.85 3.91 -7.09
C ALA A 283 9.85 5.04 -6.76
N ALA A 284 10.27 6.31 -6.83
CA ALA A 284 9.39 7.46 -6.67
C ALA A 284 8.30 7.49 -7.75
N TYR A 285 8.64 7.17 -9.00
CA TYR A 285 7.67 7.11 -10.08
C TYR A 285 6.59 6.04 -9.86
N ILE A 286 6.98 4.85 -9.40
CA ILE A 286 6.02 3.78 -9.03
C ILE A 286 5.06 4.28 -7.95
N LEU A 287 5.61 4.83 -6.85
CA LEU A 287 4.81 5.34 -5.74
C LEU A 287 3.90 6.51 -6.14
N ALA A 288 4.37 7.38 -7.04
CA ALA A 288 3.57 8.46 -7.59
C ALA A 288 2.39 7.93 -8.42
N ARG A 289 2.62 6.93 -9.28
CA ARG A 289 1.55 6.27 -10.07
C ARG A 289 0.55 5.55 -9.19
N GLU A 290 0.98 4.85 -8.14
CA GLU A 290 0.06 4.24 -7.18
C GLU A 290 -0.83 5.27 -6.47
N ASN A 291 -0.26 6.44 -6.13
CA ASN A 291 -1.01 7.54 -5.53
C ASN A 291 -2.02 8.17 -6.50
N GLU A 292 -1.66 8.30 -7.78
CA GLU A 292 -2.60 8.72 -8.83
C GLU A 292 -3.75 7.73 -8.97
N GLU A 293 -3.47 6.43 -9.05
CA GLU A 293 -4.49 5.39 -9.17
C GLU A 293 -5.48 5.46 -7.99
N LYS A 294 -4.97 5.57 -6.76
CA LYS A 294 -5.81 5.74 -5.55
C LYS A 294 -6.68 6.99 -5.65
N THR A 295 -6.09 8.12 -6.06
CA THR A 295 -6.78 9.41 -6.14
C THR A 295 -7.85 9.42 -7.23
N VAL A 296 -7.51 8.93 -8.42
CA VAL A 296 -8.43 8.80 -9.56
C VAL A 296 -9.57 7.85 -9.20
N ARG A 297 -9.30 6.70 -8.55
CA ARG A 297 -10.34 5.79 -8.07
C ARG A 297 -11.34 6.50 -7.15
N ILE A 298 -10.85 7.30 -6.20
CA ILE A 298 -11.69 8.05 -5.27
C ILE A 298 -12.58 9.04 -6.00
N ILE A 299 -12.02 9.80 -6.95
CA ILE A 299 -12.78 10.79 -7.71
C ILE A 299 -13.82 10.11 -8.60
N LEU A 300 -13.42 9.11 -9.38
CA LEU A 300 -14.32 8.38 -10.28
C LEU A 300 -15.45 7.69 -9.51
N SER A 301 -15.14 7.05 -8.37
CA SER A 301 -16.15 6.46 -7.50
C SER A 301 -17.08 7.52 -6.91
N GLY A 302 -16.54 8.66 -6.46
CA GLY A 302 -17.34 9.77 -5.96
C GLY A 302 -18.31 10.30 -7.01
N LYS A 303 -17.85 10.49 -8.25
CA LYS A 303 -18.69 10.95 -9.37
C LYS A 303 -19.72 9.92 -9.79
N LYS A 304 -19.36 8.64 -9.86
CA LYS A 304 -20.28 7.54 -10.17
C LYS A 304 -21.39 7.38 -9.13
N ASN A 305 -21.09 7.68 -7.87
CA ASN A 305 -22.05 7.61 -6.76
C ASN A 305 -22.70 8.97 -6.42
N HIS A 306 -22.48 10.01 -7.22
CA HIS A 306 -23.02 11.36 -7.02
C HIS A 306 -22.74 11.94 -5.62
N LEU A 307 -21.54 11.69 -5.09
CA LEU A 307 -21.10 12.26 -3.82
C LEU A 307 -20.78 13.76 -3.97
N ASP A 308 -20.98 14.50 -2.89
CA ASP A 308 -20.62 15.91 -2.81
C ASP A 308 -19.13 16.12 -3.09
N GLU A 309 -18.79 17.15 -3.88
CA GLU A 309 -17.42 17.44 -4.28
C GLU A 309 -16.51 17.66 -3.08
N SER A 310 -16.98 18.37 -2.04
CA SER A 310 -16.22 18.60 -0.81
C SER A 310 -15.86 17.30 -0.10
N ALA A 311 -16.80 16.35 -0.02
CA ALA A 311 -16.58 15.04 0.60
C ALA A 311 -15.57 14.19 -0.18
N VAL A 312 -15.52 14.32 -1.51
CA VAL A 312 -14.50 13.68 -2.36
C VAL A 312 -13.15 14.39 -2.21
N ALA A 313 -13.14 15.73 -2.22
CA ALA A 313 -11.93 16.54 -2.11
C ALA A 313 -11.19 16.33 -0.78
N GLU A 314 -11.93 16.12 0.32
CA GLU A 314 -11.35 15.75 1.63
C GLU A 314 -10.60 14.41 1.62
N ARG A 315 -10.73 13.60 0.57
CA ARG A 315 -10.08 12.29 0.44
C ARG A 315 -9.02 12.25 -0.65
N VAL A 316 -8.84 13.34 -1.38
CA VAL A 316 -7.82 13.47 -2.42
C VAL A 316 -6.45 13.68 -1.78
N ARG A 317 -5.41 13.08 -2.37
CA ARG A 317 -4.01 13.16 -1.92
C ARG A 317 -3.22 14.23 -2.65
N ASP A 318 -2.10 14.64 -2.06
CA ASP A 318 -1.09 15.46 -2.71
C ASP A 318 -0.47 14.71 -3.89
N MET A 319 -0.18 15.45 -4.97
CA MET A 319 0.49 14.89 -6.15
C MET A 319 2.00 15.05 -6.06
N TYR A 320 2.72 14.11 -6.69
CA TYR A 320 4.18 14.13 -6.73
C TYR A 320 4.72 15.37 -7.45
N VAL A 321 4.09 15.75 -8.58
CA VAL A 321 4.44 16.89 -9.46
C VAL A 321 3.47 18.07 -9.36
#